data_AF-A0A293LHR7-F1
#
_entry.id   AF-A0A293LHR7-F1
#
_cell.length_a   1.000
_cell.length_b   1.000
_cell.length_c   1.000
_cell.angle_alpha   90.00
_cell.angle_beta   90.00
_cell.angle_gamma   90.00
#
_symmetry.space_group_name_H-M   'P 1'
#
loop_
_entity.id
_entity.type
_entity.pdbx_description
1 polymer ?
#
loop_
_entity_poly.entity_id
_entity_poly.type
_entity_poly.pdbx_seq_one_letter_code
_entity_poly.pdbx_strand_id
1 'polypeptide(L)'
;MSSRANCNMEEETSPQWEDIRAEMHNAIDKRSHAIVETCCQAVPQLMYWLHPSTKQSAVHRAIQKNAFHIYGLLLSRKCDFKDEEEKRCFNDLSPLQRSELKRQQFFVTCYEGSYLNFLKSRTQ
;
A
#
# COMPACT_ATOMS: atom_id res chain seq x y z
N MET A 1 2.18 -26.19 10.68
CA MET A 1 2.33 -24.74 10.97
C MET A 1 1.98 -24.00 9.70
N SER A 2 0.75 -23.49 9.59
CA SER A 2 0.37 -22.63 8.45
C SER A 2 1.11 -21.31 8.62
N SER A 3 1.93 -20.92 7.64
CA SER A 3 2.64 -19.64 7.70
C SER A 3 1.62 -18.51 7.59
N ARG A 4 1.84 -17.41 8.30
CA ARG A 4 0.99 -16.20 8.24
C ARG A 4 0.82 -15.67 6.80
N ALA A 5 1.80 -15.94 5.94
CA ALA A 5 1.75 -15.65 4.51
C ALA A 5 0.74 -16.51 3.74
N ASN A 6 0.60 -17.80 4.08
CA ASN A 6 -0.35 -18.70 3.41
C ASN A 6 -1.81 -18.31 3.70
N CYS A 7 -2.15 -17.98 4.95
CA CYS A 7 -3.50 -17.54 5.31
C CYS A 7 -3.89 -16.24 4.60
N ASN A 8 -2.93 -15.36 4.37
CA ASN A 8 -3.20 -14.10 3.69
C ASN A 8 -3.49 -14.30 2.19
N MET A 9 -2.78 -15.21 1.53
CA MET A 9 -3.01 -15.49 0.10
C MET A 9 -4.42 -16.05 -0.17
N GLU A 10 -4.99 -16.84 0.74
CA GLU A 10 -6.37 -17.32 0.63
C GLU A 10 -7.37 -16.16 0.72
N GLU A 11 -7.21 -15.25 1.67
CA GLU A 11 -8.07 -14.07 1.79
C GLU A 11 -7.92 -13.11 0.59
N GLU A 12 -6.68 -12.90 0.14
CA GLU A 12 -6.32 -12.02 -0.99
C GLU A 12 -6.85 -12.50 -2.34
N THR A 13 -7.25 -13.76 -2.45
CA THR A 13 -7.84 -14.33 -3.66
C THR A 13 -9.33 -14.65 -3.51
N SER A 14 -9.90 -14.43 -2.32
CA SER A 14 -11.30 -14.68 -2.03
C SER A 14 -12.22 -13.83 -2.92
N PRO A 15 -13.30 -14.41 -3.49
CA PRO A 15 -14.32 -13.68 -4.21
C PRO A 15 -15.01 -12.60 -3.35
N GLN A 16 -15.06 -12.80 -2.03
CA GLN A 16 -15.76 -11.88 -1.12
C GLN A 16 -15.18 -10.44 -1.14
N TRP A 17 -13.90 -10.31 -1.49
CA TRP A 17 -13.19 -9.04 -1.56
C TRP A 17 -12.89 -8.62 -3.00
N GLU A 18 -13.44 -9.29 -4.00
CA GLU A 18 -13.11 -9.03 -5.40
C GLU A 18 -13.45 -7.59 -5.81
N ASP A 19 -14.67 -7.14 -5.49
CA ASP A 19 -15.14 -5.80 -5.86
C ASP A 19 -14.33 -4.69 -5.18
N ILE A 20 -14.06 -4.82 -3.87
CA ILE A 20 -13.31 -3.79 -3.15
C ILE A 20 -11.82 -3.78 -3.54
N ARG A 21 -11.24 -4.93 -3.92
CA ARG A 21 -9.91 -4.96 -4.52
C ARG A 21 -9.91 -4.32 -5.90
N ALA A 22 -10.94 -4.53 -6.72
CA ALA A 22 -11.07 -3.83 -8.00
C ALA A 22 -11.18 -2.31 -7.81
N GLU A 23 -11.95 -1.87 -6.82
CA GLU A 23 -12.09 -0.46 -6.45
C GLU A 23 -10.75 0.14 -6.00
N MET A 24 -10.02 -0.54 -5.11
CA MET A 24 -8.67 -0.16 -4.67
C MET A 24 -7.74 0.11 -5.87
N HIS A 25 -7.67 -0.81 -6.83
CA HIS A 25 -6.80 -0.65 -8.01
C HIS A 25 -7.26 0.46 -8.96
N ASN A 26 -8.58 0.62 -9.14
CA ASN A 26 -9.13 1.75 -9.89
C ASN A 26 -8.82 3.10 -9.20
N ALA A 27 -8.86 3.15 -7.88
CA ALA A 27 -8.53 4.32 -7.09
C ALA A 27 -7.04 4.68 -7.18
N ILE A 28 -6.15 3.67 -7.19
CA ILE A 28 -4.71 3.86 -7.44
C ILE A 28 -4.49 4.46 -8.83
N ASP A 29 -5.13 3.91 -9.85
CA ASP A 29 -5.02 4.40 -11.23
C ASP A 29 -5.50 5.85 -11.36
N LYS A 30 -6.56 6.21 -10.63
CA LYS A 30 -7.09 7.59 -10.54
C LYS A 30 -6.37 8.48 -9.52
N ARG A 31 -5.40 7.94 -8.78
CA ARG A 31 -4.68 8.62 -7.68
C ARG A 31 -5.59 9.19 -6.60
N SER A 32 -6.69 8.51 -6.29
CA SER A 32 -7.66 8.94 -5.29
C SER A 32 -7.26 8.46 -3.90
N HIS A 33 -6.69 9.35 -3.09
CA HIS A 33 -6.29 9.05 -1.71
C HIS A 33 -7.45 8.60 -0.84
N ALA A 34 -8.58 9.33 -0.89
CA ALA A 34 -9.73 9.09 -0.03
C ALA A 34 -10.34 7.70 -0.24
N ILE A 35 -10.43 7.24 -1.50
CA ILE A 35 -10.99 5.92 -1.80
C ILE A 35 -10.01 4.82 -1.36
N VAL A 36 -8.70 4.97 -1.64
CA VAL A 36 -7.70 4.00 -1.17
C VAL A 36 -7.73 3.87 0.35
N GLU A 37 -7.82 4.99 1.07
CA GLU A 37 -7.92 4.97 2.53
C GLU A 37 -9.18 4.27 3.01
N THR A 38 -10.33 4.55 2.38
CA THR A 38 -11.60 3.88 2.69
C THR A 38 -11.51 2.37 2.48
N CYS A 39 -10.89 1.92 1.38
CA CYS A 39 -10.66 0.50 1.13
C CYS A 39 -9.79 -0.12 2.23
N CYS A 40 -8.66 0.51 2.58
CA CYS A 40 -7.77 0.02 3.64
C CYS A 40 -8.47 -0.09 5.00
N GLN A 41 -9.38 0.84 5.32
CA GLN A 41 -10.16 0.81 6.56
C GLN A 41 -11.24 -0.28 6.55
N ALA A 42 -11.84 -0.55 5.40
CA ALA A 42 -12.90 -1.56 5.26
C ALA A 42 -12.37 -2.99 5.40
N VAL A 43 -11.17 -3.28 4.89
CA VAL A 43 -10.58 -4.63 4.92
C VAL A 43 -9.10 -4.57 5.36
N PRO A 44 -8.82 -4.23 6.63
CA PRO A 44 -7.46 -3.97 7.12
C PRO A 44 -6.56 -5.21 7.19
N GLN A 45 -7.12 -6.40 7.04
CA GLN A 45 -6.37 -7.65 7.04
C GLN A 45 -5.68 -7.98 5.71
N LEU A 46 -6.16 -7.40 4.59
CA LEU A 46 -5.50 -7.55 3.29
C LEU A 46 -4.20 -6.74 3.27
N MET A 47 -3.10 -7.41 2.95
CA MET A 47 -1.75 -6.85 2.99
C MET A 47 -1.24 -6.52 1.59
N TYR A 48 -1.51 -7.37 0.62
CA TYR A 48 -1.04 -7.24 -0.75
C TYR A 48 -2.06 -6.49 -1.61
N TRP A 49 -3.35 -6.61 -1.26
CA TRP A 49 -4.45 -6.07 -2.05
C TRP A 49 -4.34 -6.51 -3.51
N LEU A 50 -4.36 -7.81 -3.75
CA LEU A 50 -4.09 -8.35 -5.09
C LEU A 50 -5.14 -7.87 -6.10
N HIS A 51 -4.70 -7.44 -7.28
CA HIS A 51 -5.61 -7.11 -8.37
C HIS A 51 -6.38 -8.37 -8.79
N PRO A 52 -7.73 -8.34 -8.93
CA PRO A 52 -8.52 -9.52 -9.29
C PRO A 52 -8.03 -10.26 -10.54
N SER A 53 -7.73 -9.52 -11.61
CA SER A 53 -7.23 -10.10 -12.87
C SER A 53 -5.71 -10.33 -12.91
N THR A 54 -4.89 -9.28 -12.66
CA THR A 54 -3.43 -9.37 -12.89
C THR A 54 -2.67 -9.97 -11.71
N LYS A 55 -3.33 -10.14 -10.55
CA LYS A 55 -2.72 -10.58 -9.29
C LYS A 55 -1.53 -9.72 -8.87
N GLN A 56 -1.44 -8.47 -9.32
CA GLN A 56 -0.41 -7.54 -8.86
C GLN A 56 -0.79 -6.94 -7.50
N SER A 57 0.18 -6.71 -6.62
CA SER A 57 -0.09 -5.98 -5.37
C SER A 57 -0.45 -4.51 -5.62
N ALA A 58 -1.22 -3.92 -4.72
CA ALA A 58 -1.54 -2.49 -4.74
C ALA A 58 -0.26 -1.62 -4.67
N VAL A 59 0.72 -2.04 -3.86
CA VAL A 59 2.01 -1.35 -3.70
C VAL A 59 2.76 -1.29 -5.04
N HIS A 60 2.83 -2.42 -5.75
CA HIS A 60 3.45 -2.48 -7.07
C HIS A 60 2.71 -1.59 -8.08
N ARG A 61 1.37 -1.64 -8.11
CA ARG A 61 0.56 -0.83 -9.02
C ARG A 61 0.76 0.67 -8.77
N ALA A 62 0.83 1.10 -7.52
CA ALA A 62 1.05 2.51 -7.17
C ALA A 62 2.38 3.04 -7.72
N ILE A 63 3.45 2.21 -7.69
CA ILE A 63 4.75 2.58 -8.27
C ILE A 63 4.66 2.67 -9.79
N GLN A 64 4.08 1.66 -10.45
CA GLN A 64 3.90 1.66 -11.92
C GLN A 64 3.12 2.89 -12.41
N LYS A 65 2.17 3.39 -11.62
CA LYS A 65 1.35 4.56 -11.94
C LYS A 65 1.94 5.88 -11.45
N ASN A 66 3.15 5.89 -10.88
CA ASN A 66 3.78 7.07 -10.27
C ASN A 66 2.90 7.74 -9.19
N ALA A 67 2.07 6.94 -8.50
CA ALA A 67 1.18 7.39 -7.45
C ALA A 67 1.90 7.34 -6.08
N PHE A 68 3.01 8.07 -5.94
CA PHE A 68 3.92 7.91 -4.80
C PHE A 68 3.32 8.30 -3.44
N HIS A 69 2.38 9.24 -3.41
CA HIS A 69 1.63 9.55 -2.19
C HIS A 69 0.71 8.40 -1.77
N ILE A 70 0.11 7.68 -2.73
CA ILE A 70 -0.67 6.45 -2.47
C ILE A 70 0.25 5.33 -2.01
N TYR A 71 1.43 5.19 -2.61
CA TYR A 71 2.45 4.26 -2.11
C TYR A 71 2.78 4.53 -0.64
N GLY A 72 3.00 5.80 -0.26
CA GLY A 72 3.19 6.19 1.14
C GLY A 72 2.01 5.77 2.02
N LEU A 73 0.77 6.07 1.62
CA LEU A 73 -0.43 5.65 2.34
C LEU A 73 -0.48 4.12 2.53
N LEU A 74 -0.23 3.34 1.49
CA LEU A 74 -0.23 1.87 1.57
C LEU A 74 0.83 1.36 2.57
N LEU A 75 2.02 1.97 2.60
CA LEU A 75 3.03 1.64 3.60
C LEU A 75 2.58 1.95 5.04
N SER A 76 1.89 3.08 5.26
CA SER A 76 1.32 3.42 6.59
C SER A 76 0.34 2.35 7.10
N ARG A 77 -0.37 1.71 6.16
CA ARG A 77 -1.34 0.64 6.41
C ARG A 77 -0.70 -0.75 6.42
N LYS A 78 0.64 -0.83 6.43
CA LYS A 78 1.42 -2.08 6.43
C LYS A 78 1.14 -2.97 5.22
N CYS A 79 0.72 -2.39 4.10
CA CYS A 79 0.61 -3.11 2.85
C CYS A 79 2.01 -3.38 2.28
N ASP A 80 2.16 -4.49 1.54
CA ASP A 80 3.45 -4.93 1.00
C ASP A 80 3.29 -5.47 -0.43
N PHE A 81 4.43 -5.72 -1.07
CA PHE A 81 4.52 -6.48 -2.30
C PHE A 81 4.14 -7.95 -2.06
N LYS A 82 3.60 -8.61 -3.08
CA LYS A 82 3.26 -10.03 -2.95
C LYS A 82 4.50 -10.93 -2.96
N ASP A 83 5.58 -10.49 -3.61
CA ASP A 83 6.84 -11.22 -3.76
C ASP A 83 8.02 -10.28 -4.04
N GLU A 84 9.23 -10.83 -4.04
CA GLU A 84 10.47 -10.09 -4.35
C GLU A 84 10.59 -9.72 -5.83
N GLU A 85 9.87 -10.38 -6.73
CA GLU A 85 9.91 -10.06 -8.16
C GLU A 85 9.24 -8.71 -8.41
N GLU A 86 8.11 -8.44 -7.75
CA GLU A 86 7.43 -7.15 -7.86
C GLU A 86 8.28 -5.98 -7.35
N LYS A 87 9.19 -6.21 -6.39
CA LYS A 87 10.11 -5.19 -5.89
C LYS A 87 11.11 -4.73 -6.94
N ARG A 88 11.32 -5.48 -8.02
CA ARG A 88 12.18 -5.05 -9.13
C ARG A 88 11.68 -3.80 -9.85
N CYS A 89 10.41 -3.43 -9.68
CA CYS A 89 9.88 -2.16 -10.21
C CYS A 89 10.63 -0.92 -9.72
N PHE A 90 11.37 -1.01 -8.60
CA PHE A 90 12.24 0.07 -8.16
C PHE A 90 13.39 0.34 -9.12
N ASN A 91 13.85 -0.67 -9.87
CA ASN A 91 14.95 -0.55 -10.82
C ASN A 91 14.62 0.40 -11.97
N ASP A 92 13.35 0.38 -12.40
CA ASP A 92 12.84 1.14 -13.54
C ASP A 92 12.57 2.62 -13.21
N LEU A 93 12.73 3.02 -11.94
CA LEU A 93 12.51 4.39 -11.52
C LEU A 93 13.67 5.30 -11.91
N SER A 94 13.36 6.41 -12.58
CA SER A 94 14.28 7.51 -12.81
C SER A 94 14.76 8.13 -11.48
N PRO A 95 15.90 8.85 -11.46
CA PRO A 95 16.39 9.53 -10.26
C PRO A 95 15.35 10.47 -9.62
N LEU A 96 14.53 11.16 -10.43
CA LEU A 96 13.47 12.03 -9.94
C LEU A 96 12.37 11.24 -9.23
N GLN A 97 11.88 10.17 -9.85
CA GLN A 97 10.86 9.28 -9.27
C GLN A 97 11.35 8.64 -7.96
N ARG A 98 12.62 8.18 -7.93
CA ARG A 98 13.23 7.64 -6.70
C ARG A 98 13.28 8.68 -5.58
N SER A 99 13.59 9.92 -5.91
CA SER A 99 13.67 11.01 -4.92
C SER A 99 12.30 11.33 -4.34
N GLU A 100 11.26 11.37 -5.17
CA GLU A 100 9.88 11.59 -4.71
C GLU A 100 9.36 10.41 -3.88
N LEU A 101 9.59 9.17 -4.33
CA LEU A 101 9.23 7.97 -3.57
C LEU A 101 9.84 7.97 -2.16
N LYS A 102 11.14 8.28 -2.05
CA LYS A 102 11.84 8.40 -0.76
C LYS A 102 11.23 9.49 0.12
N ARG A 103 10.86 10.64 -0.45
CA ARG A 103 10.22 11.74 0.29
C ARG A 103 8.88 11.30 0.89
N GLN A 104 8.03 10.65 0.09
CA GLN A 104 6.74 10.15 0.56
C GLN A 104 6.90 9.08 1.63
N GLN A 105 7.85 8.15 1.46
CA GLN A 105 8.17 7.15 2.47
C GLN A 105 8.60 7.80 3.78
N PHE A 106 9.52 8.77 3.73
CA PHE A 106 10.00 9.49 4.93
C PHE A 106 8.87 10.24 5.65
N PHE A 107 8.00 10.92 4.89
CA PHE A 107 6.87 11.64 5.48
C PHE A 107 5.94 10.68 6.25
N VAL A 108 5.64 9.52 5.67
CA VAL A 108 4.77 8.57 6.34
C VAL A 108 5.45 7.89 7.54
N THR A 109 6.69 7.42 7.39
CA THR A 109 7.35 6.62 8.44
C THR A 109 7.91 7.45 9.59
N CYS A 110 8.32 8.70 9.33
CA CYS A 110 8.92 9.56 10.36
C CYS A 110 7.92 10.55 10.98
N TYR A 111 6.93 11.02 10.22
CA TYR A 111 6.04 12.08 10.70
C TYR A 111 4.83 11.55 11.50
N GLU A 112 4.27 10.37 11.22
CA GLU A 112 3.27 9.75 12.10
C GLU A 112 3.86 9.45 13.50
N GLY A 113 5.09 8.93 13.55
CA GLY A 113 5.81 8.69 14.80
C GLY A 113 6.12 9.99 15.55
N SER A 114 6.56 11.02 14.85
CA SER A 114 6.84 12.35 15.44
C SER A 114 5.57 13.04 15.94
N TYR A 115 4.48 13.03 15.17
CA TYR A 115 3.22 13.67 15.55
C TYR A 115 2.54 12.94 16.72
N LEU A 116 2.47 11.61 16.70
CA LEU A 116 1.93 10.84 17.83
C LEU A 116 2.77 11.01 19.10
N ASN A 117 4.11 11.06 18.99
CA ASN A 117 4.98 11.33 20.14
C ASN A 117 4.84 12.78 20.64
N PHE A 118 4.71 13.75 19.74
CA PHE A 118 4.45 15.15 20.07
C PHE A 118 3.08 15.36 20.74
N LEU A 119 2.04 14.67 20.30
CA LEU A 119 0.73 14.73 20.95
C LEU A 119 0.75 14.07 22.34
N LYS A 120 1.46 12.95 22.49
CA LYS A 120 1.63 12.25 23.78
C LYS A 120 2.45 13.06 24.78
N SER A 121 3.45 13.82 24.34
CA SER A 121 4.26 14.67 25.23
C SER A 121 3.55 15.94 25.69
N ARG A 122 2.38 16.26 25.11
CA ARG A 122 1.55 17.41 25.51
C ARG A 122 0.35 17.05 26.39
N THR A 123 0.14 15.76 26.66
CA THR A 123 -0.93 15.26 27.53
C THR A 123 -0.44 14.80 28.92
N GLN A 124 0.81 15.11 29.29
CA GLN A 124 1.36 14.95 30.65
C GLN A 124 1.50 16.29 31.36
#